data_AF-A0A949V9H1-F1
#
_entry.id   AF-A0A949V9H1-F1
#
_cell.length_a   1.000
_cell.length_b   1.000
_cell.length_c   1.000
_cell.angle_alpha   90.00
_cell.angle_beta   90.00
_cell.angle_gamma   90.00
#
_symmetry.space_group_name_H-M   'P 1'
#
loop_
_entity.id
_entity.type
_entity.pdbx_description
1 polymer ?
#
loop_
_entity_poly.entity_id
_entity_poly.type
_entity_poly.pdbx_seq_one_letter_code
_entity_poly.pdbx_strand_id
1 'polypeptide(L)'
;MKLKFDSTLGYQLDAMVEALTKTSEKIINALDHNHAMTIAELAKTFGLSIRSIERNLQKLKKEGRLGRIGPQKGGYWEVVK
;
A
#
# COMPACT_ATOMS: atom_id res chain seq x y z
N MET A 1 -9.80 35.89 3.45
CA MET A 1 -8.39 35.50 3.62
C MET A 1 -8.13 34.24 2.79
N LYS A 2 -7.64 34.37 1.55
CA LYS A 2 -7.34 33.21 0.69
C LYS A 2 -5.96 32.68 1.08
N LEU A 3 -5.94 31.50 1.69
CA LEU A 3 -4.70 30.74 1.89
C LEU A 3 -4.06 30.55 0.51
N LYS A 4 -2.84 31.06 0.34
CA LYS A 4 -2.05 30.81 -0.87
C LYS A 4 -1.69 29.33 -0.86
N PHE A 5 -2.31 28.54 -1.73
CA PHE A 5 -1.82 27.21 -2.08
C PHE A 5 -0.46 27.42 -2.77
N ASP A 6 0.62 27.16 -2.03
CA ASP A 6 1.97 27.11 -2.59
C ASP A 6 2.00 25.97 -3.63
N SER A 7 2.36 26.30 -4.87
CA SER A 7 2.45 25.35 -5.99
C SER A 7 3.39 24.19 -5.69
N THR A 8 4.35 24.36 -4.78
CA THR A 8 5.31 23.34 -4.36
C THR A 8 4.64 22.15 -3.65
N LEU A 9 3.59 22.40 -2.86
CA LEU A 9 2.83 21.35 -2.16
C LEU A 9 2.07 20.44 -3.15
N GLY A 10 1.59 21.01 -4.26
CA GLY A 10 0.92 20.25 -5.33
C GLY A 10 1.88 19.24 -5.98
N TYR A 11 3.06 19.72 -6.41
CA TYR A 11 4.06 18.85 -7.03
C TYR A 11 4.59 17.76 -6.08
N GLN A 12 4.77 18.08 -4.81
CA GLN A 12 5.18 17.09 -3.80
C GLN A 12 4.09 16.02 -3.57
N LEU A 13 2.82 16.41 -3.58
CA LEU A 13 1.71 15.48 -3.43
C LEU A 13 1.63 14.52 -4.61
N ASP A 14 1.73 15.01 -5.85
CA ASP A 14 1.65 14.20 -7.06
C ASP A 14 2.78 13.15 -7.11
N ALA A 15 4.02 13.57 -6.83
CA ALA A 15 5.16 12.65 -6.77
C ALA A 15 5.00 11.58 -5.68
N MET A 16 4.45 11.95 -4.51
CA MET A 16 4.15 10.98 -3.44
C MET A 16 3.03 10.02 -3.85
N VAL A 17 1.99 10.50 -4.53
CA VAL A 17 0.89 9.67 -5.04
C VAL A 17 1.39 8.67 -6.08
N GLU A 18 2.25 9.11 -7.00
CA GLU A 18 2.84 8.25 -8.03
C GLU A 18 3.80 7.20 -7.44
N ALA A 19 4.62 7.59 -6.46
CA ALA A 19 5.47 6.63 -5.75
C ALA A 19 4.64 5.59 -4.98
N LEU A 20 3.52 6.01 -4.38
CA LEU A 20 2.59 5.11 -3.70
C LEU A 20 1.89 4.16 -4.67
N THR A 21 1.43 4.60 -5.85
CA THR A 21 0.82 3.70 -6.84
C THR A 21 1.81 2.64 -7.33
N LYS A 22 3.04 3.03 -7.70
CA LYS A 22 4.09 2.08 -8.11
C LYS A 22 4.42 1.07 -7.01
N THR A 23 4.43 1.51 -5.75
CA THR A 23 4.67 0.63 -4.60
C THR A 23 3.49 -0.30 -4.33
N SER A 24 2.27 0.21 -4.42
CA SER A 24 1.03 -0.56 -4.25
C SER A 24 0.92 -1.71 -5.26
N GLU A 25 1.28 -1.46 -6.52
CA GLU A 25 1.31 -2.51 -7.57
C GLU A 25 2.33 -3.60 -7.26
N LYS A 26 3.54 -3.23 -6.83
CA LYS A 26 4.56 -4.20 -6.41
C LYS A 26 4.09 -5.06 -5.25
N ILE A 27 3.39 -4.46 -4.28
CA ILE A 27 2.81 -5.19 -3.14
C ILE A 27 1.73 -6.15 -3.61
N ILE A 28 0.81 -5.74 -4.49
CA ILE A 28 -0.20 -6.64 -5.08
C ILE A 28 0.48 -7.83 -5.75
N ASN A 29 1.48 -7.58 -6.60
CA ASN A 29 2.16 -8.66 -7.31
C ASN A 29 2.83 -9.62 -6.32
N ALA A 30 3.50 -9.12 -5.28
CA ALA A 30 4.08 -9.99 -4.26
C ALA A 30 3.02 -10.82 -3.52
N LEU A 31 1.86 -10.25 -3.21
CA LEU A 31 0.77 -10.95 -2.53
C LEU A 31 0.03 -11.93 -3.44
N ASP A 32 0.00 -11.72 -4.76
CA ASP A 32 -0.51 -12.68 -5.74
C ASP A 32 0.38 -13.93 -5.80
N HIS A 33 1.69 -13.77 -5.63
CA HIS A 33 2.64 -14.90 -5.59
C HIS A 33 2.74 -15.55 -4.19
N ASN A 34 2.65 -14.76 -3.13
CA ASN A 34 2.70 -15.23 -1.75
C ASN A 34 1.70 -14.47 -0.88
N HIS A 35 0.50 -15.01 -0.82
CA HIS A 35 -0.65 -14.48 -0.11
C HIS A 35 -0.50 -14.56 1.43
N ALA A 36 0.44 -15.36 1.95
CA ALA A 36 0.68 -15.49 3.39
C ALA A 36 1.60 -14.41 3.97
N MET A 37 2.21 -13.54 3.13
CA MET A 37 3.18 -12.55 3.60
C MET A 37 2.58 -11.62 4.66
N THR A 38 3.32 -11.48 5.75
CA THR A 38 3.02 -10.54 6.82
C THR A 38 3.44 -9.11 6.44
N ILE A 39 2.92 -8.13 7.15
CA ILE A 39 3.32 -6.72 6.99
C ILE A 39 4.82 -6.54 7.25
N ALA A 40 5.37 -7.27 8.23
CA ALA A 40 6.79 -7.22 8.55
C ALA A 40 7.67 -7.80 7.44
N GLU A 41 7.25 -8.90 6.81
CA GLU A 41 7.96 -9.49 5.66
C GLU A 41 7.90 -8.57 4.46
N LEU A 42 6.74 -8.00 4.13
CA LEU A 42 6.62 -6.99 3.07
C LEU A 42 7.56 -5.80 3.32
N ALA A 43 7.58 -5.28 4.54
CA ALA A 43 8.45 -4.16 4.92
C ALA A 43 9.93 -4.50 4.67
N LYS A 44 10.36 -5.68 5.11
CA LYS A 44 11.73 -6.17 4.91
C LYS A 44 12.06 -6.38 3.43
N THR A 45 11.16 -7.01 2.67
CA THR A 45 11.35 -7.32 1.24
C THR A 45 11.45 -6.07 0.39
N PHE A 46 10.63 -5.05 0.68
CA PHE A 46 10.61 -3.81 -0.10
C PHE A 46 11.53 -2.71 0.46
N GLY A 47 12.21 -2.94 1.58
CA GLY A 47 13.05 -1.93 2.23
C GLY A 47 12.25 -0.70 2.72
N LEU A 48 10.98 -0.92 3.11
CA LEU A 48 10.06 0.13 3.50
C LEU A 48 9.72 0.03 4.98
N SER A 49 9.26 1.15 5.56
CA SER A 49 8.71 1.11 6.91
C SER A 49 7.41 0.30 6.97
N ILE A 50 7.14 -0.32 8.12
CA ILE A 50 5.86 -1.00 8.40
C ILE A 50 4.68 -0.07 8.13
N ARG A 51 4.75 1.19 8.57
CA ARG A 51 3.70 2.19 8.32
C ARG A 51 3.47 2.46 6.83
N SER A 52 4.54 2.48 6.03
CA SER A 52 4.43 2.64 4.58
C SER A 52 3.69 1.46 3.96
N ILE A 53 4.01 0.23 4.37
CA ILE A 53 3.29 -0.97 3.93
C ILE A 53 1.83 -0.92 4.34
N GLU A 54 1.53 -0.60 5.61
CA GLU A 54 0.15 -0.47 6.09
C GLU A 54 -0.65 0.55 5.28
N ARG A 55 -0.07 1.72 4.98
CA ARG A 55 -0.74 2.73 4.15
C ARG A 55 -1.05 2.20 2.74
N ASN A 56 -0.12 1.49 2.11
CA ASN A 56 -0.35 0.89 0.79
C ASN A 56 -1.44 -0.19 0.87
N LEU A 57 -1.37 -1.11 1.83
CA LEU A 57 -2.39 -2.15 2.02
C LEU A 57 -3.77 -1.54 2.28
N GLN A 58 -3.87 -0.53 3.13
CA GLN A 58 -5.14 0.16 3.40
C GLN A 58 -5.68 0.85 2.15
N LYS A 59 -4.83 1.47 1.33
CA LYS A 59 -5.23 2.04 0.04
C LYS A 59 -5.80 0.96 -0.88
N LEU A 60 -5.09 -0.15 -1.07
CA LEU A 60 -5.53 -1.27 -1.91
C LEU A 60 -6.84 -1.89 -1.43
N LYS A 61 -7.02 -2.02 -0.11
CA LYS A 61 -8.30 -2.47 0.48
C LYS A 61 -9.44 -1.50 0.18
N LYS A 62 -9.19 -0.19 0.29
CA LYS A 62 -10.20 0.84 -0.04
C LYS A 62 -10.56 0.86 -1.52
N GLU A 63 -9.59 0.57 -2.40
CA GLU A 63 -9.80 0.42 -3.84
C GLU A 63 -10.49 -0.90 -4.22
N GLY A 64 -10.74 -1.79 -3.25
CA GLY A 64 -11.37 -3.10 -3.50
C GLY A 64 -10.45 -4.10 -4.21
N ARG A 65 -9.14 -3.83 -4.27
CA ARG A 65 -8.15 -4.67 -4.98
C ARG A 65 -7.48 -5.72 -4.07
N LEU A 66 -7.67 -5.60 -2.76
CA LEU A 66 -7.06 -6.49 -1.77
C LEU A 66 -8.00 -6.76 -0.59
N GLY A 67 -8.09 -8.02 -0.18
CA GLY A 67 -8.82 -8.50 0.98
C GLY A 67 -7.91 -9.22 1.99
N ARG A 68 -8.35 -9.33 3.25
CA ARG A 68 -7.72 -10.24 4.23
C ARG A 68 -8.76 -11.27 4.63
N ILE A 69 -8.48 -12.55 4.35
CA ILE A 69 -9.40 -13.67 4.57
C ILE A 69 -8.88 -14.55 5.70
N GLY A 70 -9.78 -15.01 6.56
CA GLY A 70 -9.48 -15.93 7.66
C GLY A 70 -9.17 -15.27 9.01
N PRO A 71 -8.78 -16.07 10.02
CA PRO A 71 -8.60 -15.62 11.39
C PRO A 71 -7.43 -14.64 11.56
N GLN A 72 -7.46 -13.85 12.64
CA GLN A 72 -6.44 -12.84 12.95
C GLN A 72 -5.02 -13.44 13.00
N LYS A 73 -4.91 -14.71 13.41
CA LYS A 73 -3.70 -15.52 13.32
C LYS A 73 -3.88 -16.55 12.20
N GLY A 74 -3.16 -16.42 11.11
CA GLY A 74 -3.15 -17.40 10.00
C GLY A 74 -4.05 -17.06 8.80
N GLY A 75 -4.76 -15.93 8.82
CA GLY A 75 -5.43 -15.43 7.61
C GLY A 75 -4.42 -15.02 6.52
N TYR A 76 -4.84 -15.01 5.27
CA TYR A 76 -4.02 -14.65 4.11
C TYR A 76 -4.59 -13.45 3.36
N TRP A 77 -3.78 -12.82 2.53
CA TRP A 77 -4.19 -11.74 1.64
C TRP A 77 -4.79 -12.29 0.35
N GLU A 78 -5.95 -11.79 -0.04
CA GLU A 78 -6.61 -12.15 -1.29
C GLU A 78 -6.52 -10.97 -2.25
N VAL A 79 -5.93 -11.17 -3.43
CA VAL A 79 -5.92 -10.18 -4.51
C VAL A 79 -7.23 -10.30 -5.28
N VAL A 80 -7.98 -9.21 -5.36
CA VAL A 80 -9.25 -9.14 -6.09
C VAL A 80 -8.94 -8.74 -7.53
N LYS A 81 -9.32 -9.59 -8.49
CA LYS A 81 -9.14 -9.39 -9.94
C LYS A 81 -10.38 -8.76 -10.57
#